data_AF-A0A352MVI1-F1
#
_entry.id   AF-A0A352MVI1-F1
#
_cell.length_a   1.000
_cell.length_b   1.000
_cell.length_c   1.000
_cell.angle_alpha   90.00
_cell.angle_beta   90.00
_cell.angle_gamma   90.00
#
_symmetry.space_group_name_H-M   'P 1'
#
loop_
_entity.id
_entity.type
_entity.pdbx_description
1 polymer ?
#
loop_
_entity_poly.entity_id
_entity_poly.type
_entity_poly.pdbx_seq_one_letter_code
_entity_poly.pdbx_strand_id
1 'polypeptide(L)'
;MVFHGYGLKRGLEEELVVSSYGSIMWIADEPREVINNLKVLENEGCNQKYGFYESIDYTPSRLKKGEKSHPVKTYMAHHQGLILLSINNLVKDKIIQKRFMQNPEMQSIAILLEERMPENVIITKEKKERVEKIKYLAEEVYTERMQDKVSRELPVSNVISNNNYTVVMKDKGNGYSKYKDIIINRYKETEDIMQGIFFFIKNVNTKRIWTSNYTNYLSKPDKYQIKFTQDKHKITRLDGSIETTTKVCIAPNEPVELRSIELKNYGMEEELLEISSFLEPVLSSKEQDYAHMAFNNLFLTYEYIKDSGTILVKRTARDTSKKDMYLAVNLYSQDETIGDLEFEIDKEKF
;
A
#
# COMPACT_ATOMS: atom_id res chain seq x y z
N MET A 1 -31.93 -8.09 -14.42
CA MET A 1 -31.20 -8.42 -13.17
C MET A 1 -30.07 -7.41 -13.09
N VAL A 2 -30.07 -6.48 -12.13
CA VAL A 2 -29.12 -5.35 -12.14
C VAL A 2 -27.77 -5.83 -11.63
N PHE A 3 -26.85 -6.14 -12.54
CA PHE A 3 -25.46 -6.39 -12.20
C PHE A 3 -24.82 -5.05 -11.82
N HIS A 4 -24.69 -4.83 -10.51
CA HIS A 4 -23.82 -3.79 -9.99
C HIS A 4 -22.40 -4.33 -10.16
N GLY A 5 -21.65 -3.78 -11.11
CA GLY A 5 -20.20 -3.89 -11.11
C GLY A 5 -19.71 -3.16 -9.86
N TYR A 6 -19.60 -3.88 -8.75
CA TYR A 6 -19.03 -3.34 -7.53
C TYR A 6 -17.52 -3.18 -7.75
N GLY A 7 -17.11 -2.03 -8.26
CA GLY A 7 -15.92 -1.43 -7.68
C GLY A 7 -16.21 -1.31 -6.19
N LEU A 8 -15.45 -1.97 -5.33
CA LEU A 8 -15.71 -2.07 -3.88
C LEU A 8 -15.41 -0.74 -3.14
N LYS A 9 -15.74 0.39 -3.77
CA LYS A 9 -15.63 1.75 -3.25
C LYS A 9 -16.95 2.11 -2.57
N ARG A 10 -16.89 2.37 -1.25
CA ARG A 10 -18.05 2.88 -0.50
C ARG A 10 -18.33 4.31 -0.99
N GLY A 11 -19.58 4.61 -1.37
CA GLY A 11 -19.99 5.93 -1.86
C GLY A 11 -20.18 6.06 -3.37
N LEU A 12 -19.95 5.00 -4.17
CA LEU A 12 -20.28 5.02 -5.61
C LEU A 12 -21.75 5.33 -5.92
N GLU A 13 -22.65 5.07 -4.98
CA GLU A 13 -24.07 5.42 -5.08
C GLU A 13 -24.35 6.95 -5.01
N GLU A 14 -23.35 7.75 -4.62
CA GLU A 14 -23.42 9.22 -4.64
C GLU A 14 -22.96 9.83 -5.98
N GLU A 15 -22.32 9.05 -6.86
CA GLU A 15 -21.90 9.43 -8.22
C GLU A 15 -22.41 8.41 -9.25
N LEU A 16 -23.67 8.56 -9.66
CA LEU A 16 -24.32 7.61 -10.55
C LEU A 16 -24.17 8.06 -12.02
N VAL A 17 -23.05 7.71 -12.64
CA VAL A 17 -22.80 7.95 -14.07
C VAL A 17 -22.78 6.62 -14.81
N VAL A 18 -23.66 6.45 -15.80
CA VAL A 18 -23.78 5.21 -16.59
C VAL A 18 -23.19 5.42 -17.97
N SER A 19 -22.17 4.63 -18.33
CA SER A 19 -21.51 4.72 -19.63
C SER A 19 -22.11 3.76 -20.67
N SER A 20 -22.28 4.26 -21.89
CA SER A 20 -22.80 3.46 -23.00
C SER A 20 -21.78 2.45 -23.50
N TYR A 21 -20.52 2.88 -23.66
CA TYR A 21 -19.43 2.02 -24.11
C TYR A 21 -19.15 0.89 -23.10
N GLY A 22 -19.25 1.15 -21.80
CA GLY A 22 -19.09 0.14 -20.75
C GLY A 22 -20.11 -0.98 -20.87
N SER A 23 -21.36 -0.62 -21.16
CA SER A 23 -22.42 -1.60 -21.45
C SER A 23 -22.10 -2.42 -22.71
N ILE A 24 -21.62 -1.76 -23.77
CA ILE A 24 -21.29 -2.42 -25.04
C ILE A 24 -20.08 -3.35 -24.89
N MET A 25 -19.14 -3.07 -23.98
CA MET A 25 -18.00 -3.96 -23.75
C MET A 25 -18.41 -5.36 -23.30
N TRP A 26 -19.57 -5.49 -22.65
CA TRP A 26 -20.12 -6.76 -22.18
C TRP A 26 -20.98 -7.50 -23.23
N ILE A 27 -21.11 -6.96 -24.46
CA ILE A 27 -22.05 -7.47 -25.46
C ILE A 27 -21.74 -8.91 -25.92
N ALA A 28 -20.49 -9.34 -25.86
CA ALA A 28 -20.07 -10.69 -26.24
C ALA A 28 -20.48 -11.76 -25.22
N ASP A 29 -20.86 -11.35 -24.00
CA ASP A 29 -21.26 -12.23 -22.90
C ASP A 29 -22.78 -12.24 -22.75
N GLU A 30 -23.41 -11.06 -22.61
CA GLU A 30 -24.86 -10.92 -22.39
C GLU A 30 -25.53 -10.01 -23.45
N PRO A 31 -25.58 -10.42 -24.73
CA PRO A 31 -25.98 -9.55 -25.84
C PRO A 31 -27.41 -9.01 -25.69
N ARG A 32 -28.34 -9.82 -25.17
CA ARG A 32 -29.76 -9.42 -25.01
C ARG A 32 -29.91 -8.32 -23.95
N GLU A 33 -29.26 -8.48 -22.81
CA GLU A 33 -29.32 -7.50 -21.72
C GLU A 33 -28.64 -6.19 -22.11
N VAL A 34 -27.50 -6.28 -22.80
CA VAL A 34 -26.81 -5.08 -23.32
C VAL A 34 -27.68 -4.32 -24.31
N ILE A 35 -28.33 -4.99 -25.27
CA ILE A 35 -29.23 -4.33 -26.22
C ILE A 35 -30.44 -3.70 -25.51
N ASN A 36 -31.01 -4.38 -24.51
CA ASN A 36 -32.11 -3.83 -23.72
C ASN A 36 -31.67 -2.56 -22.97
N ASN A 37 -30.48 -2.56 -22.37
CA ASN A 37 -29.94 -1.38 -21.69
C ASN A 37 -29.69 -0.22 -22.67
N LEU A 38 -29.13 -0.50 -23.85
CA LEU A 38 -28.89 0.52 -24.88
C LEU A 38 -30.18 1.19 -25.36
N LYS A 39 -31.27 0.43 -25.48
CA LYS A 39 -32.60 1.01 -25.79
C LYS A 39 -33.09 1.95 -24.69
N VAL A 40 -32.83 1.64 -23.42
CA VAL A 40 -33.14 2.55 -22.31
C VAL A 40 -32.33 3.84 -22.43
N LEU A 41 -31.02 3.74 -22.63
CA LEU A 41 -30.14 4.90 -22.80
C LEU A 41 -30.51 5.74 -24.03
N GLU A 42 -30.92 5.09 -25.12
CA GLU A 42 -31.41 5.75 -26.33
C GLU A 42 -32.70 6.55 -26.06
N ASN A 43 -33.67 5.95 -25.37
CA ASN A 43 -34.91 6.63 -24.96
C ASN A 43 -34.65 7.82 -24.02
N GLU A 44 -33.54 7.81 -23.29
CA GLU A 44 -33.09 8.92 -22.44
C GLU A 44 -32.21 9.95 -23.18
N GLY A 45 -32.11 9.84 -24.51
CA GLY A 45 -31.47 10.84 -25.36
C GLY A 45 -29.95 10.68 -25.48
N CYS A 46 -29.40 9.52 -25.10
CA CYS A 46 -27.97 9.24 -25.20
C CYS A 46 -27.52 8.95 -26.64
N ASN A 47 -28.42 8.56 -27.55
CA ASN A 47 -28.08 8.32 -28.96
C ASN A 47 -28.35 9.57 -29.82
N GLN A 48 -27.34 10.03 -30.54
CA GLN A 48 -27.40 11.23 -31.38
C GLN A 48 -26.61 11.03 -32.68
N LYS A 49 -26.33 12.13 -33.41
CA LYS A 49 -25.75 12.12 -34.77
C LYS A 49 -24.59 11.14 -35.00
N TYR A 50 -23.69 10.95 -34.02
CA TYR A 50 -22.52 10.08 -34.14
C TYR A 50 -22.62 8.80 -33.29
N GLY A 51 -23.84 8.37 -32.95
CA GLY A 51 -24.11 7.23 -32.08
C GLY A 51 -24.31 7.64 -30.62
N PHE A 52 -24.08 6.68 -29.73
CA PHE A 52 -24.20 6.90 -28.28
C PHE A 52 -23.15 7.90 -27.78
N TYR A 53 -23.61 8.86 -26.98
CA TYR A 53 -22.77 9.68 -26.13
C TYR A 53 -22.08 8.83 -25.08
N GLU A 54 -21.04 9.41 -24.50
CA GLU A 54 -20.19 8.79 -23.50
C GLU A 54 -20.97 8.16 -22.33
N SER A 55 -21.84 8.95 -21.72
CA SER A 55 -22.55 8.56 -20.52
C SER A 55 -23.80 9.40 -20.30
N ILE A 56 -24.65 8.91 -19.38
CA ILE A 56 -25.72 9.67 -18.76
C ILE A 56 -25.37 9.86 -17.29
N ASP A 57 -25.41 11.10 -16.82
CA ASP A 57 -25.23 11.43 -15.40
C ASP A 57 -26.59 11.46 -14.70
N TYR A 58 -26.74 10.64 -13.66
CA TYR A 58 -27.91 10.56 -12.78
C TYR A 58 -27.62 11.13 -11.38
N THR A 59 -26.45 11.73 -11.17
CA THR A 59 -26.00 12.23 -9.87
C THR A 59 -26.91 13.36 -9.37
N PRO A 60 -27.70 13.16 -8.29
CA PRO A 60 -28.73 14.13 -7.90
C PRO A 60 -28.21 15.53 -7.57
N SER A 61 -26.98 15.65 -7.09
CA SER A 61 -26.34 16.93 -6.76
C SER A 61 -25.90 17.74 -7.99
N ARG A 62 -25.73 17.09 -9.16
CA ARG A 62 -25.30 17.72 -10.42
C ARG A 62 -26.47 18.04 -11.36
N LEU A 63 -27.65 17.50 -11.08
CA LEU A 63 -28.86 17.72 -11.86
C LEU A 63 -29.54 19.04 -11.48
N LYS A 64 -30.11 19.74 -12.47
CA LYS A 64 -30.93 20.92 -12.18
C LYS A 64 -32.26 20.49 -11.57
N LYS A 65 -32.89 21.40 -10.82
CA LYS A 65 -34.19 21.15 -10.18
C LYS A 65 -35.23 20.72 -11.22
N GLY A 66 -35.68 19.46 -11.15
CA GLY A 66 -36.66 18.87 -12.06
C GLY A 66 -36.09 17.95 -13.14
N GLU A 67 -34.76 17.90 -13.32
CA GLU A 67 -34.10 16.94 -14.19
C GLU A 67 -33.92 15.59 -13.48
N LYS A 68 -34.11 14.49 -14.21
CA LYS A 68 -33.91 13.11 -13.70
C LYS A 68 -32.56 12.52 -14.12
N SER A 69 -32.02 13.00 -15.23
CA SER A 69 -30.73 12.59 -15.79
C SER A 69 -30.25 13.65 -16.78
N HIS A 70 -28.95 13.66 -17.07
CA HIS A 70 -28.35 14.58 -18.04
C HIS A 70 -27.34 13.83 -18.93
N PRO A 71 -27.58 13.72 -20.26
CA PRO A 71 -26.60 13.14 -21.18
C PRO A 71 -25.30 13.95 -21.24
N VAL A 72 -24.16 13.29 -21.07
CA VAL A 72 -22.83 13.90 -21.23
C VAL A 72 -22.49 13.90 -22.71
N LYS A 73 -22.76 15.01 -23.40
CA LYS A 73 -22.71 15.15 -24.87
C LYS A 73 -21.29 15.16 -25.45
N THR A 74 -20.53 14.09 -25.23
CA THR A 74 -19.15 13.92 -25.68
C THR A 74 -19.03 12.63 -26.49
N TYR A 75 -18.19 12.67 -27.53
CA TYR A 75 -17.78 11.50 -28.31
C TYR A 75 -16.27 11.33 -28.18
N MET A 76 -15.82 10.21 -27.63
CA MET A 76 -14.40 9.91 -27.51
C MET A 76 -14.00 8.83 -28.53
N ALA A 77 -13.00 9.12 -29.35
CA ALA A 77 -12.52 8.19 -30.39
C ALA A 77 -12.07 6.85 -29.80
N HIS A 78 -11.41 6.87 -28.63
CA HIS A 78 -11.01 5.66 -27.92
C HIS A 78 -12.23 4.77 -27.58
N HIS A 79 -13.33 5.35 -27.10
CA HIS A 79 -14.52 4.58 -26.74
C HIS A 79 -15.29 4.07 -27.94
N GLN A 80 -15.29 4.80 -29.05
CA GLN A 80 -15.76 4.27 -30.33
C GLN A 80 -14.92 3.06 -30.78
N GLY A 81 -13.60 3.11 -30.56
CA GLY A 81 -12.71 1.97 -30.75
C GLY A 81 -13.10 0.77 -29.90
N LEU A 82 -13.34 0.97 -28.60
CA LEU A 82 -13.79 -0.09 -27.69
C LEU A 82 -15.12 -0.72 -28.16
N ILE A 83 -16.10 0.11 -28.53
CA ILE A 83 -17.39 -0.33 -29.06
C ILE A 83 -17.22 -1.25 -30.28
N LEU A 84 -16.40 -0.85 -31.25
CA LEU A 84 -16.14 -1.64 -32.45
C LEU A 84 -15.44 -2.95 -32.13
N LEU A 85 -14.47 -2.95 -31.21
CA LEU A 85 -13.78 -4.16 -30.76
C LEU A 85 -14.74 -5.13 -30.08
N SER A 86 -15.67 -4.62 -29.27
CA SER A 86 -16.67 -5.44 -28.57
C SER A 86 -17.67 -6.06 -29.54
N ILE A 87 -18.12 -5.33 -30.56
CA ILE A 87 -18.94 -5.87 -31.64
C ILE A 87 -18.17 -6.94 -32.43
N ASN A 88 -16.90 -6.69 -32.74
CA ASN A 88 -16.06 -7.68 -33.41
C ASN A 88 -15.90 -8.96 -32.56
N ASN A 89 -15.74 -8.83 -31.25
CA ASN A 89 -15.69 -9.97 -30.33
C ASN A 89 -17.00 -10.75 -30.29
N LEU A 90 -18.16 -10.09 -30.36
CA LEU A 90 -19.45 -10.77 -30.48
C LEU A 90 -19.54 -11.59 -31.79
N VAL A 91 -19.19 -10.99 -32.93
CA VAL A 91 -19.35 -11.62 -34.25
C VAL A 91 -18.28 -12.68 -34.53
N LYS A 92 -17.10 -12.56 -33.92
CA LYS A 92 -15.95 -13.43 -34.16
C LYS A 92 -15.57 -14.28 -32.95
N ASP A 93 -16.53 -14.54 -32.06
CA ASP A 93 -16.36 -15.42 -30.90
C ASP A 93 -15.09 -15.09 -30.09
N LYS A 94 -15.07 -13.87 -29.53
CA LYS A 94 -14.02 -13.31 -28.66
C LYS A 94 -12.61 -13.36 -29.28
N ILE A 95 -12.51 -13.10 -30.59
CA ILE A 95 -11.25 -13.23 -31.35
C ILE A 95 -10.12 -12.37 -30.80
N ILE A 96 -10.40 -11.17 -30.27
CA ILE A 96 -9.36 -10.29 -29.74
C ILE A 96 -8.82 -10.85 -28.43
N GLN A 97 -9.68 -11.33 -27.52
CA GLN A 97 -9.24 -12.00 -26.30
C GLN A 97 -8.45 -13.27 -26.63
N LYS A 98 -8.92 -14.08 -27.58
CA LYS A 98 -8.19 -15.30 -28.01
C LYS A 98 -6.80 -14.98 -28.55
N ARG A 99 -6.67 -13.96 -29.40
CA ARG A 99 -5.35 -13.52 -29.92
C ARG A 99 -4.46 -12.96 -28.81
N PHE A 100 -5.03 -12.23 -27.87
CA PHE A 100 -4.29 -11.70 -26.72
C PHE A 100 -3.73 -12.84 -25.86
N MET A 101 -4.53 -13.86 -25.58
CA MET A 101 -4.12 -15.02 -24.78
C MET A 101 -3.23 -16.02 -25.53
N GLN A 102 -3.05 -15.88 -26.85
CA GLN A 102 -2.07 -16.68 -27.60
C GLN A 102 -0.62 -16.24 -27.33
N ASN A 103 -0.40 -15.06 -26.73
CA ASN A 103 0.92 -14.65 -26.30
C ASN A 103 1.29 -15.39 -24.99
N PRO A 104 2.36 -16.21 -24.95
CA PRO A 104 2.77 -16.94 -23.76
C PRO A 104 3.04 -16.05 -22.53
N GLU A 105 3.55 -14.83 -22.73
CA GLU A 105 3.79 -13.88 -21.65
C GLU A 105 2.46 -13.46 -21.02
N MET A 106 1.47 -13.09 -21.85
CA MET A 106 0.13 -12.72 -21.37
C MET A 106 -0.60 -13.90 -20.73
N GLN A 107 -0.43 -15.10 -21.27
CA GLN A 107 -1.01 -16.31 -20.69
C GLN A 107 -0.42 -16.63 -19.31
N SER A 108 0.88 -16.40 -19.11
CA SER A 108 1.57 -16.64 -17.84
C SER A 108 1.05 -15.76 -16.70
N ILE A 109 0.52 -14.57 -17.03
CA ILE A 109 -0.05 -13.61 -16.08
C ILE A 109 -1.58 -13.59 -16.08
N ALA A 110 -2.26 -14.59 -16.68
CA ALA A 110 -3.73 -14.61 -16.80
C ALA A 110 -4.45 -14.36 -15.47
N ILE A 111 -3.92 -14.92 -14.37
CA ILE A 111 -4.47 -14.76 -13.02
C ILE A 111 -4.38 -13.34 -12.47
N LEU A 112 -3.52 -12.49 -13.03
CA LEU A 112 -3.42 -11.06 -12.70
C LEU A 112 -4.40 -10.20 -13.50
N LEU A 113 -4.98 -10.75 -14.58
CA LEU A 113 -5.96 -10.06 -15.42
C LEU A 113 -7.40 -10.23 -14.89
N GLU A 114 -7.60 -11.14 -13.95
CA GLU A 114 -8.88 -11.35 -13.26
C GLU A 114 -8.93 -10.54 -11.96
N GLU A 115 -10.02 -9.80 -11.76
CA GLU A 115 -10.30 -9.17 -10.48
C GLU A 115 -10.68 -10.26 -9.45
N ARG A 116 -9.92 -10.37 -8.36
CA ARG A 116 -10.19 -11.36 -7.31
C ARG A 116 -11.41 -10.94 -6.49
N MET A 117 -12.45 -11.76 -6.54
CA MET A 117 -13.62 -11.62 -5.66
C MET A 117 -13.19 -11.75 -4.18
N PRO A 118 -13.59 -10.85 -3.28
CA PRO A 118 -13.30 -10.98 -1.86
C PRO A 118 -13.94 -12.25 -1.28
N GLU A 119 -13.20 -13.03 -0.51
CA GLU A 119 -13.70 -14.29 0.07
C GLU A 119 -14.86 -14.08 1.07
N ASN A 120 -15.02 -12.86 1.62
CA ASN A 120 -16.02 -12.53 2.64
C ASN A 120 -16.98 -11.41 2.19
N VAL A 121 -17.62 -11.55 1.02
CA VAL A 121 -18.76 -10.67 0.68
C VAL A 121 -19.99 -11.16 1.43
N ILE A 122 -20.30 -10.55 2.57
CA ILE A 122 -21.59 -10.71 3.24
C ILE A 122 -22.64 -9.97 2.41
N ILE A 123 -23.33 -10.67 1.50
CA ILE A 123 -24.47 -10.11 0.76
C ILE A 123 -25.70 -10.10 1.67
N THR A 124 -25.86 -9.06 2.50
CA THR A 124 -27.12 -8.84 3.22
C THR A 124 -28.17 -8.27 2.27
N LYS A 125 -29.30 -8.97 2.10
CA LYS A 125 -30.47 -8.52 1.29
C LYS A 125 -31.31 -7.40 1.94
N GLU A 126 -30.88 -6.86 3.07
CA GLU A 126 -31.68 -5.87 3.80
C GLU A 126 -31.29 -4.44 3.42
N LYS A 127 -32.21 -3.73 2.77
CA LYS A 127 -32.22 -2.26 2.73
C LYS A 127 -32.37 -1.75 4.16
N LYS A 128 -31.27 -1.49 4.86
CA LYS A 128 -31.30 -0.82 6.16
C LYS A 128 -31.48 0.69 5.95
N GLU A 129 -32.42 1.26 6.70
CA GLU A 129 -32.77 2.67 6.65
C GLU A 129 -31.56 3.59 6.89
N ARG A 130 -31.56 4.72 6.17
CA ARG A 130 -30.52 5.73 6.21
C ARG A 130 -30.52 6.44 7.56
N VAL A 131 -29.44 6.25 8.32
CA VAL A 131 -29.05 7.20 9.36
C VAL A 131 -28.38 8.38 8.66
N GLU A 132 -28.93 9.59 8.80
CA GLU A 132 -28.24 10.80 8.35
C GLU A 132 -26.93 10.95 9.14
N LYS A 133 -25.82 10.62 8.49
CA LYS A 133 -24.49 10.85 9.04
C LYS A 133 -24.13 12.32 8.82
N ILE A 134 -23.57 12.93 9.87
CA ILE A 134 -22.88 14.20 9.81
C ILE A 134 -21.88 14.14 8.66
N LYS A 135 -22.06 15.01 7.67
CA LYS A 135 -21.22 15.11 6.46
C LYS A 135 -19.79 15.47 6.86
N TYR A 136 -18.92 14.47 6.91
CA TYR A 136 -17.53 14.69 6.55
C TYR A 136 -17.47 14.55 5.04
N LEU A 137 -17.17 15.64 4.33
CA LEU A 137 -16.66 15.62 2.96
C LEU A 137 -15.29 14.92 2.99
N ALA A 138 -15.30 13.59 3.12
CA ALA A 138 -14.15 12.80 2.75
C ALA A 138 -14.46 12.32 1.33
N GLU A 139 -14.05 13.12 0.35
CA GLU A 139 -13.58 12.54 -0.91
C GLU A 139 -12.72 11.32 -0.54
N GLU A 140 -12.76 10.23 -1.32
CA GLU A 140 -11.64 9.28 -1.28
C GLU A 140 -10.42 9.98 -1.86
N VAL A 141 -9.90 10.93 -1.11
CA VAL A 141 -8.56 11.43 -1.22
C VAL A 141 -7.72 10.23 -0.85
N TYR A 142 -6.82 9.83 -1.74
CA TYR A 142 -5.65 9.10 -1.31
C TYR A 142 -4.93 10.03 -0.33
N THR A 143 -5.30 9.95 0.96
CA THR A 143 -4.97 11.00 1.93
C THR A 143 -3.50 10.92 2.23
N GLU A 144 -2.75 11.75 1.51
CA GLU A 144 -1.36 11.99 1.74
C GLU A 144 -1.21 12.98 2.87
N ARG A 145 -0.89 12.49 4.07
CA ARG A 145 -0.51 13.39 5.16
C ARG A 145 0.99 13.64 5.05
N MET A 146 1.34 14.79 4.49
CA MET A 146 2.72 15.25 4.34
C MET A 146 3.07 16.20 5.48
N GLN A 147 4.28 16.06 6.01
CA GLN A 147 4.77 16.88 7.09
C GLN A 147 6.24 17.24 6.85
N ASP A 148 6.50 18.52 6.60
CA ASP A 148 7.84 19.05 6.26
C ASP A 148 8.69 19.37 7.49
N LYS A 149 8.11 19.31 8.70
CA LYS A 149 8.81 19.50 9.97
C LYS A 149 8.16 18.64 11.05
N VAL A 150 8.96 17.97 11.85
CA VAL A 150 8.49 17.22 13.02
C VAL A 150 7.64 18.13 13.91
N SER A 151 6.41 17.72 14.20
CA SER A 151 5.46 18.54 14.95
C SER A 151 5.91 18.61 16.40
N ARG A 152 5.90 19.81 16.98
CA ARG A 152 6.20 20.03 18.40
C ARG A 152 4.96 19.95 19.29
N GLU A 153 3.76 20.03 18.71
CA GLU A 153 2.50 20.21 19.46
C GLU A 153 1.68 18.93 19.54
N LEU A 154 1.58 18.15 18.45
CA LEU A 154 0.89 16.87 18.41
C LEU A 154 1.65 15.90 17.51
N PRO A 155 2.19 14.77 18.04
CA PRO A 155 2.88 13.79 17.23
C PRO A 155 1.90 13.11 16.29
N VAL A 156 2.14 13.22 14.98
CA VAL A 156 1.33 12.54 13.97
C VAL A 156 1.81 11.09 13.88
N SER A 157 0.85 10.17 13.76
CA SER A 157 1.15 8.75 13.53
C SER A 157 0.27 8.16 12.44
N ASN A 158 0.76 7.07 11.86
CA ASN A 158 0.04 6.28 10.88
C ASN A 158 0.23 4.80 11.14
N VAL A 159 -0.73 4.02 10.65
CA VAL A 159 -0.78 2.58 10.79
C VAL A 159 -1.05 1.99 9.41
N ILE A 160 -0.20 1.04 9.00
CA ILE A 160 -0.44 0.17 7.84
C ILE A 160 -0.66 -1.26 8.35
N SER A 161 -1.66 -1.98 7.83
CA SER A 161 -2.01 -3.33 8.29
C SER A 161 -2.61 -4.20 7.19
N ASN A 162 -2.29 -5.50 7.21
CA ASN A 162 -2.81 -6.53 6.30
C ASN A 162 -3.56 -7.65 7.06
N ASN A 163 -4.30 -7.26 8.11
CA ASN A 163 -4.94 -8.11 9.13
C ASN A 163 -3.97 -8.78 10.10
N ASN A 164 -2.96 -9.49 9.58
CA ASN A 164 -2.05 -10.29 10.41
C ASN A 164 -0.82 -9.52 10.87
N TYR A 165 -0.34 -8.56 10.10
CA TYR A 165 0.84 -7.76 10.39
C TYR A 165 0.49 -6.28 10.35
N THR A 166 1.01 -5.52 11.31
CA THR A 166 0.73 -4.09 11.47
C THR A 166 2.01 -3.34 11.76
N VAL A 167 2.23 -2.24 11.05
CA VAL A 167 3.32 -1.29 11.34
C VAL A 167 2.72 0.02 11.81
N VAL A 168 3.12 0.45 13.00
CA VAL A 168 2.77 1.74 13.58
C VAL A 168 4.01 2.63 13.52
N MET A 169 3.90 3.81 12.93
CA MET A 169 5.01 4.75 12.79
C MET A 169 4.56 6.18 13.14
N LYS A 170 5.42 6.89 13.86
CA LYS A 170 5.25 8.32 14.20
C LYS A 170 6.02 9.23 13.25
N ASP A 171 5.79 10.52 13.37
CA ASP A 171 6.36 11.58 12.53
C ASP A 171 7.90 11.62 12.49
N LYS A 172 8.58 11.10 13.51
CA LYS A 172 10.05 10.94 13.53
C LYS A 172 10.54 9.61 12.93
N GLY A 173 9.63 8.76 12.46
CA GLY A 173 9.91 7.43 11.94
C GLY A 173 10.08 6.35 13.01
N ASN A 174 10.00 6.69 14.30
CA ASN A 174 10.00 5.72 15.39
C ASN A 174 8.65 4.99 15.50
N GLY A 175 8.67 3.78 16.04
CA GLY A 175 7.47 2.96 16.11
C GLY A 175 7.75 1.48 16.28
N TYR A 176 6.73 0.68 16.07
CA TYR A 176 6.82 -0.76 16.18
C TYR A 176 5.99 -1.47 15.13
N SER A 177 6.40 -2.70 14.88
CA SER A 177 5.68 -3.65 14.09
C SER A 177 5.15 -4.76 14.99
N LYS A 178 4.00 -5.31 14.62
CA LYS A 178 3.40 -6.45 15.32
C LYS A 178 2.85 -7.47 14.35
N TYR A 179 2.99 -8.73 14.70
CA TYR A 179 2.29 -9.84 14.09
C TYR A 179 1.21 -10.31 15.04
N LYS A 180 -0.07 -10.09 14.68
CA LYS A 180 -1.23 -10.26 15.55
C LYS A 180 -1.05 -9.45 16.85
N ASP A 181 -0.87 -10.13 17.98
CA ASP A 181 -0.67 -9.53 19.30
C ASP A 181 0.79 -9.56 19.76
N ILE A 182 1.70 -9.99 18.88
CA ILE A 182 3.13 -10.15 19.17
C ILE A 182 3.91 -8.96 18.59
N ILE A 183 4.59 -8.22 19.46
CA ILE A 183 5.49 -7.12 19.09
C ILE A 183 6.76 -7.70 18.46
N ILE A 184 7.15 -7.19 17.30
CA ILE A 184 8.31 -7.65 16.55
C ILE A 184 9.58 -6.94 17.02
N ASN A 185 9.58 -5.62 17.06
CA ASN A 185 10.72 -4.81 17.49
C ASN A 185 10.40 -4.02 18.76
N ARG A 186 11.44 -3.75 19.56
CA ARG A 186 11.33 -2.98 20.80
C ARG A 186 10.83 -1.57 20.54
N TYR A 187 9.87 -1.17 21.37
CA TYR A 187 9.32 0.17 21.37
C TYR A 187 8.63 0.50 22.68
N LYS A 188 9.07 1.57 23.31
CA LYS A 188 8.50 2.14 24.53
C LYS A 188 8.45 3.65 24.38
N GLU A 189 7.24 4.19 24.48
CA GLU A 189 7.00 5.62 24.26
C GLU A 189 7.66 6.52 25.32
N THR A 190 7.84 6.01 26.53
CA THR A 190 8.47 6.75 27.64
C THR A 190 10.00 6.64 27.65
N GLU A 191 10.60 6.02 26.64
CA GLU A 191 12.06 5.88 26.56
C GLU A 191 12.69 7.14 25.97
N ASP A 192 13.79 7.60 26.58
CA ASP A 192 14.51 8.79 26.10
C ASP A 192 15.24 8.51 24.78
N ILE A 193 15.75 7.28 24.63
CA ILE A 193 16.37 6.80 23.40
C ILE A 193 15.27 6.36 22.44
N MET A 194 15.32 6.91 21.24
CA MET A 194 14.38 6.57 20.19
C MET A 194 14.53 5.10 19.78
N GLN A 195 13.41 4.37 19.79
CA GLN A 195 13.33 2.95 19.43
C GLN A 195 12.53 2.73 18.15
N GLY A 196 12.90 1.72 17.39
CA GLY A 196 12.31 1.40 16.10
C GLY A 196 13.22 0.52 15.26
N ILE A 197 12.96 0.51 13.96
CA ILE A 197 13.82 -0.12 12.95
C ILE A 197 14.42 1.00 12.11
N PHE A 198 15.73 1.10 12.08
CA PHE A 198 16.45 2.25 11.50
C PHE A 198 17.51 1.80 10.52
N PHE A 199 17.79 2.66 9.54
CA PHE A 199 19.02 2.57 8.74
C PHE A 199 19.97 3.66 9.22
N PHE A 200 21.16 3.26 9.60
CA PHE A 200 22.30 4.13 9.85
C PHE A 200 23.07 4.29 8.55
N ILE A 201 23.44 5.53 8.23
CA ILE A 201 24.27 5.87 7.09
C ILE A 201 25.51 6.58 7.63
N LYS A 202 26.67 6.07 7.26
CA LYS A 202 27.97 6.61 7.63
C LYS A 202 28.75 6.92 6.37
N ASN A 203 29.14 8.17 6.22
CA ASN A 203 30.07 8.54 5.17
C ASN A 203 31.49 8.15 5.62
N VAL A 204 32.14 7.27 4.85
CA VAL A 204 33.44 6.70 5.21
C VAL A 204 34.54 7.75 5.13
N ASN A 205 34.43 8.71 4.21
CA ASN A 205 35.40 9.77 3.99
C ASN A 205 35.32 10.84 5.08
N THR A 206 34.11 11.35 5.32
CA THR A 206 33.89 12.46 6.28
C THR A 206 33.67 11.98 7.72
N LYS A 207 33.45 10.69 7.93
CA LYS A 207 33.08 10.06 9.22
C LYS A 207 31.75 10.56 9.79
N ARG A 208 30.95 11.31 9.02
CA ARG A 208 29.61 11.76 9.43
C ARG A 208 28.66 10.56 9.49
N ILE A 209 27.87 10.48 10.56
CA ILE A 209 26.84 9.45 10.76
C ILE A 209 25.47 10.12 10.94
N TRP A 210 24.47 9.60 10.25
CA TRP A 210 23.08 9.97 10.42
C TRP A 210 22.19 8.73 10.28
N THR A 211 20.89 8.90 10.48
CA THR A 211 19.91 7.85 10.21
C THR A 211 18.89 8.32 9.20
N SER A 212 18.23 7.36 8.53
CA SER A 212 17.05 7.61 7.71
C SER A 212 15.91 8.30 8.47
N ASN A 213 15.84 8.07 9.77
CA ASN A 213 14.80 8.56 10.67
C ASN A 213 15.23 9.87 11.33
N TYR A 214 14.31 10.57 11.97
CA TYR A 214 14.67 11.75 12.75
C TYR A 214 15.03 11.33 14.18
N THR A 215 16.28 11.51 14.61
CA THR A 215 16.69 11.27 16.00
C THR A 215 17.14 12.56 16.68
N ASN A 216 17.11 12.59 18.02
CA ASN A 216 17.51 13.75 18.80
C ASN A 216 19.02 13.77 19.14
N TYR A 217 19.71 12.64 18.96
CA TYR A 217 21.08 12.41 19.43
C TYR A 217 22.11 12.26 18.30
N LEU A 218 21.69 12.22 17.03
CA LEU A 218 22.59 12.32 15.87
C LEU A 218 22.39 13.67 15.15
N SER A 219 23.15 13.88 14.07
CA SER A 219 23.03 15.07 13.23
C SER A 219 21.59 15.32 12.84
N LYS A 220 21.14 16.57 13.00
CA LYS A 220 19.84 17.01 12.49
C LYS A 220 19.90 17.13 10.97
N PRO A 221 18.82 16.73 10.26
CA PRO A 221 18.77 16.91 8.82
C PRO A 221 18.64 18.36 8.41
N ASP A 222 19.12 18.67 7.20
CA ASP A 222 18.90 19.95 6.55
C ASP A 222 17.45 20.08 6.07
N LYS A 223 16.88 18.98 5.57
CA LYS A 223 15.45 18.85 5.25
C LYS A 223 14.92 17.50 5.72
N TYR A 224 13.70 17.47 6.22
CA TYR A 224 13.03 16.25 6.64
C TYR A 224 11.56 16.33 6.27
N GLN A 225 11.06 15.31 5.60
CA GLN A 225 9.67 15.17 5.27
C GLN A 225 9.23 13.74 5.58
N ILE A 226 8.11 13.59 6.27
CA ILE A 226 7.42 12.30 6.37
C ILE A 226 6.07 12.39 5.71
N LYS A 227 5.70 11.31 5.03
CA LYS A 227 4.50 11.21 4.23
C LYS A 227 3.81 9.90 4.54
N PHE A 228 2.59 10.02 5.06
CA PHE A 228 1.76 8.89 5.41
C PHE A 228 0.66 8.69 4.38
N THR A 229 0.52 7.45 3.92
CA THR A 229 -0.56 6.99 3.05
C THR A 229 -1.17 5.71 3.65
N GLN A 230 -2.21 5.18 3.02
CA GLN A 230 -2.90 3.98 3.51
C GLN A 230 -2.06 2.71 3.38
N ASP A 231 -1.17 2.63 2.39
CA ASP A 231 -0.37 1.45 2.04
C ASP A 231 1.11 1.58 2.39
N LYS A 232 1.61 2.81 2.61
CA LYS A 232 3.04 3.05 2.87
C LYS A 232 3.32 4.27 3.75
N HIS A 233 4.47 4.21 4.42
CA HIS A 233 5.11 5.36 5.05
C HIS A 233 6.34 5.72 4.23
N LYS A 234 6.53 7.01 3.91
CA LYS A 234 7.70 7.50 3.20
C LYS A 234 8.38 8.60 4.01
N ILE A 235 9.66 8.44 4.29
CA ILE A 235 10.52 9.47 4.86
C ILE A 235 11.46 9.95 3.76
N THR A 236 11.61 11.26 3.60
CA THR A 236 12.60 11.88 2.72
C THR A 236 13.43 12.84 3.56
N ARG A 237 14.73 12.65 3.58
CA ARG A 237 15.65 13.38 4.45
C ARG A 237 16.86 13.83 3.63
N LEU A 238 17.36 15.04 3.86
CA LEU A 238 18.56 15.59 3.22
C LEU A 238 19.62 15.87 4.29
N ASP A 239 20.83 15.34 4.07
CA ASP A 239 22.01 15.53 4.91
C ASP A 239 23.20 15.94 4.02
N GLY A 240 23.50 17.24 3.97
CA GLY A 240 24.45 17.80 3.02
C GLY A 240 23.95 17.63 1.58
N SER A 241 24.74 16.93 0.76
CA SER A 241 24.41 16.59 -0.63
C SER A 241 23.61 15.28 -0.76
N ILE A 242 23.47 14.48 0.30
CA ILE A 242 22.85 13.16 0.22
C ILE A 242 21.38 13.22 0.64
N GLU A 243 20.48 12.91 -0.28
CA GLU A 243 19.07 12.66 0.01
C GLU A 243 18.85 11.18 0.25
N THR A 244 18.23 10.85 1.39
CA THR A 244 17.80 9.52 1.77
C THR A 244 16.28 9.44 1.71
N THR A 245 15.76 8.55 0.89
CA THR A 245 14.33 8.21 0.85
C THR A 245 14.12 6.83 1.44
N THR A 246 13.37 6.74 2.53
CA THR A 246 12.96 5.46 3.14
C THR A 246 11.50 5.20 2.87
N LYS A 247 11.16 4.00 2.40
CA LYS A 247 9.78 3.55 2.19
C LYS A 247 9.53 2.32 3.05
N VAL A 248 8.42 2.32 3.77
CA VAL A 248 7.96 1.18 4.58
C VAL A 248 6.59 0.77 4.09
N CYS A 249 6.46 -0.51 3.73
CA CYS A 249 5.21 -1.12 3.27
C CYS A 249 5.11 -2.55 3.81
N ILE A 250 3.93 -3.14 3.68
CA ILE A 250 3.65 -4.51 4.07
C ILE A 250 3.16 -5.30 2.86
N ALA A 251 3.51 -6.58 2.78
CA ALA A 251 2.95 -7.45 1.75
C ALA A 251 1.42 -7.54 1.94
N PRO A 252 0.59 -7.60 0.88
CA PRO A 252 -0.86 -7.59 1.05
C PRO A 252 -1.43 -8.81 1.80
N ASN A 253 -0.79 -9.98 1.67
CA ASN A 253 -1.34 -11.26 2.15
C ASN A 253 -0.41 -12.04 3.08
N GLU A 254 0.81 -11.55 3.30
CA GLU A 254 1.83 -12.26 4.07
C GLU A 254 2.34 -11.36 5.21
N PRO A 255 2.75 -11.92 6.36
CA PRO A 255 3.27 -11.14 7.47
C PRO A 255 4.72 -10.68 7.22
N VAL A 256 4.91 -9.95 6.12
CA VAL A 256 6.19 -9.46 5.61
C VAL A 256 6.14 -7.95 5.59
N GLU A 257 7.13 -7.34 6.25
CA GLU A 257 7.40 -5.91 6.22
C GLU A 257 8.60 -5.65 5.31
N LEU A 258 8.44 -4.73 4.37
CA LEU A 258 9.51 -4.29 3.49
C LEU A 258 9.89 -2.87 3.85
N ARG A 259 11.16 -2.67 4.17
CA ARG A 259 11.77 -1.35 4.32
C ARG A 259 12.88 -1.19 3.29
N SER A 260 12.73 -0.22 2.41
CA SER A 260 13.72 0.11 1.39
C SER A 260 14.29 1.50 1.65
N ILE A 261 15.59 1.67 1.40
CA ILE A 261 16.21 2.99 1.31
C ILE A 261 16.70 3.25 -0.11
N GLU A 262 16.59 4.49 -0.55
CA GLU A 262 17.06 4.99 -1.84
C GLU A 262 17.91 6.24 -1.54
N LEU A 263 19.16 6.25 -2.00
CA LEU A 263 20.11 7.33 -1.76
C LEU A 263 20.37 8.09 -3.06
N LYS A 264 20.36 9.42 -3.00
CA LYS A 264 20.70 10.30 -4.13
C LYS A 264 21.78 11.28 -3.72
N ASN A 265 22.89 11.28 -4.45
CA ASN A 265 23.95 12.25 -4.28
C ASN A 265 23.73 13.44 -5.22
N TYR A 266 23.42 14.61 -4.66
CA TYR A 266 23.32 15.88 -5.39
C TYR A 266 24.67 16.65 -5.42
N GLY A 267 25.72 16.08 -4.85
CA GLY A 267 27.07 16.63 -4.84
C GLY A 267 27.80 16.40 -6.16
N MET A 268 28.96 17.04 -6.27
CA MET A 268 29.84 16.90 -7.44
C MET A 268 30.91 15.80 -7.23
N GLU A 269 31.10 15.38 -5.99
CA GLU A 269 32.09 14.38 -5.60
C GLU A 269 31.44 13.02 -5.39
N GLU A 270 32.20 11.96 -5.65
CA GLU A 270 31.81 10.59 -5.32
C GLU A 270 31.82 10.38 -3.80
N GLU A 271 30.83 9.64 -3.28
CA GLU A 271 30.64 9.46 -1.84
C GLU A 271 30.60 7.97 -1.49
N LEU A 272 31.49 7.55 -0.59
CA LEU A 272 31.53 6.19 -0.07
C LEU A 272 30.70 6.11 1.22
N LEU A 273 29.60 5.37 1.16
CA LEU A 273 28.63 5.27 2.24
C LEU A 273 28.54 3.83 2.77
N GLU A 274 28.64 3.68 4.08
CA GLU A 274 28.39 2.44 4.82
C GLU A 274 26.96 2.50 5.37
N ILE A 275 26.18 1.44 5.13
CA ILE A 275 24.76 1.36 5.47
C ILE A 275 24.55 0.19 6.43
N SER A 276 23.95 0.47 7.60
CA SER A 276 23.65 -0.55 8.59
C SER A 276 22.17 -0.51 8.98
N SER A 277 21.45 -1.61 8.84
CA SER A 277 20.10 -1.75 9.35
C SER A 277 20.12 -2.24 10.80
N PHE A 278 19.29 -1.64 11.65
CA PHE A 278 19.20 -1.98 13.07
C PHE A 278 17.73 -2.22 13.46
N LEU A 279 17.51 -3.31 14.19
CA LEU A 279 16.30 -3.54 14.98
C LEU A 279 16.64 -4.32 16.24
N GLU A 280 15.88 -4.11 17.32
CA GLU A 280 15.98 -4.90 18.55
C GLU A 280 14.75 -5.83 18.65
N PRO A 281 14.88 -7.14 18.38
CA PRO A 281 13.76 -8.08 18.37
C PRO A 281 13.15 -8.33 19.76
N VAL A 282 11.84 -8.56 19.81
CA VAL A 282 11.09 -8.80 21.06
C VAL A 282 10.32 -10.12 21.02
N LEU A 283 9.52 -10.32 19.96
CA LEU A 283 8.71 -11.52 19.68
C LEU A 283 7.77 -11.96 20.82
N SER A 284 7.27 -11.02 21.62
CA SER A 284 6.36 -11.27 22.74
C SER A 284 5.21 -10.26 22.77
N SER A 285 4.25 -10.43 23.68
CA SER A 285 3.24 -9.39 23.88
C SER A 285 3.87 -8.14 24.49
N LYS A 286 3.25 -6.98 24.26
CA LYS A 286 3.75 -5.71 24.79
C LYS A 286 3.90 -5.75 26.32
N GLU A 287 2.94 -6.36 27.01
CA GLU A 287 2.90 -6.46 28.47
C GLU A 287 4.07 -7.29 29.00
N GLN A 288 4.43 -8.37 28.30
CA GLN A 288 5.55 -9.24 28.69
C GLN A 288 6.90 -8.53 28.56
N ASP A 289 7.12 -7.77 27.48
CA ASP A 289 8.35 -6.99 27.31
C ASP A 289 8.44 -5.83 28.31
N TYR A 290 7.32 -5.13 28.55
CA TYR A 290 7.25 -4.03 29.52
C TYR A 290 7.50 -4.48 30.96
N ALA A 291 7.04 -5.68 31.33
CA ALA A 291 7.19 -6.17 32.70
C ALA A 291 8.65 -6.52 33.05
N HIS A 292 9.41 -7.12 32.13
CA HIS A 292 10.78 -7.54 32.42
C HIS A 292 11.64 -7.73 31.16
N MET A 293 12.14 -6.63 30.58
CA MET A 293 12.92 -6.62 29.32
C MET A 293 14.11 -7.61 29.30
N ALA A 294 14.95 -7.59 30.34
CA ALA A 294 16.12 -8.48 30.41
C ALA A 294 15.72 -9.96 30.42
N PHE A 295 14.60 -10.29 31.07
CA PHE A 295 14.08 -11.65 31.09
C PHE A 295 13.46 -12.02 29.76
N ASN A 296 12.83 -11.07 29.05
CA ASN A 296 12.30 -11.29 27.72
C ASN A 296 13.40 -11.69 26.72
N ASN A 297 14.58 -11.07 26.82
CA ASN A 297 15.73 -11.32 25.96
C ASN A 297 16.33 -12.73 26.13
N LEU A 298 16.23 -13.34 27.32
CA LEU A 298 16.77 -14.70 27.58
C LEU A 298 16.10 -15.80 26.74
N PHE A 299 14.91 -15.54 26.20
CA PHE A 299 14.18 -16.50 25.38
C PHE A 299 14.44 -16.35 23.88
N LEU A 300 15.29 -15.39 23.49
CA LEU A 300 15.65 -15.14 22.11
C LEU A 300 16.96 -15.84 21.77
N THR A 301 16.96 -16.52 20.64
CA THR A 301 18.15 -17.14 20.05
C THR A 301 18.30 -16.61 18.63
N TYR A 302 19.54 -16.40 18.21
CA TYR A 302 19.89 -15.78 16.95
C TYR A 302 20.77 -16.74 16.16
N GLU A 303 20.45 -16.92 14.88
CA GLU A 303 21.20 -17.76 13.96
C GLU A 303 21.37 -17.02 12.63
N TYR A 304 22.56 -17.08 12.04
CA TYR A 304 22.79 -16.54 10.70
C TYR A 304 22.88 -17.68 9.68
N ILE A 305 21.91 -17.71 8.76
CA ILE A 305 21.81 -18.71 7.70
C ILE A 305 22.53 -18.18 6.46
N LYS A 306 23.79 -18.59 6.29
CA LYS A 306 24.70 -18.11 5.22
C LYS A 306 24.12 -18.25 3.81
N ASP A 307 23.52 -19.40 3.50
CA ASP A 307 23.01 -19.70 2.15
C ASP A 307 21.94 -18.71 1.66
N SER A 308 21.21 -18.10 2.60
CA SER A 308 20.16 -17.14 2.31
C SER A 308 20.48 -15.71 2.76
N GLY A 309 21.62 -15.49 3.42
CA GLY A 309 21.96 -14.21 4.04
C GLY A 309 20.98 -13.76 5.12
N THR A 310 20.29 -14.69 5.80
CA THR A 310 19.17 -14.39 6.70
C THR A 310 19.58 -14.52 8.16
N ILE A 311 19.24 -13.51 8.97
CA ILE A 311 19.26 -13.61 10.43
C ILE A 311 17.92 -14.17 10.88
N LEU A 312 17.95 -15.37 11.48
CA LEU A 312 16.80 -16.01 12.10
C LEU A 312 16.81 -15.73 13.60
N VAL A 313 15.74 -15.10 14.08
CA VAL A 313 15.49 -14.89 15.50
C VAL A 313 14.39 -15.84 15.92
N LYS A 314 14.72 -16.78 16.79
CA LYS A 314 13.77 -17.71 17.38
C LYS A 314 13.46 -17.29 18.81
N ARG A 315 12.17 -17.27 19.16
CA ARG A 315 11.70 -17.22 20.53
C ARG A 315 11.08 -18.54 20.94
N THR A 316 11.64 -19.16 21.97
CA THR A 316 11.11 -20.41 22.53
C THR A 316 9.84 -20.16 23.34
N ALA A 317 8.79 -20.93 23.08
CA ALA A 317 7.56 -20.88 23.86
C ALA A 317 7.80 -21.39 25.29
N ARG A 318 7.16 -20.74 26.27
CA ARG A 318 7.25 -21.15 27.69
C ARG A 318 6.37 -22.34 28.03
N ASP A 319 5.30 -22.51 27.26
CA ASP A 319 4.27 -23.52 27.48
C ASP A 319 4.36 -24.52 26.34
N THR A 320 4.37 -25.81 26.66
CA THR A 320 4.44 -26.91 25.69
C THR A 320 3.25 -26.94 24.74
N SER A 321 2.14 -26.28 25.10
CA SER A 321 0.97 -26.10 24.23
C SER A 321 1.11 -24.96 23.22
N LYS A 322 2.10 -24.06 23.39
CA LYS A 322 2.32 -22.90 22.51
C LYS A 322 3.45 -23.18 21.53
N LYS A 323 3.32 -22.62 20.33
CA LYS A 323 4.35 -22.73 19.29
C LYS A 323 5.43 -21.68 19.49
N ASP A 324 6.67 -22.05 19.16
CA ASP A 324 7.78 -21.12 19.03
C ASP A 324 7.46 -20.03 17.99
N MET A 325 8.02 -18.84 18.18
CA MET A 325 7.91 -17.73 17.23
C MET A 325 9.23 -17.54 16.50
N TYR A 326 9.15 -17.20 15.23
CA TYR A 326 10.30 -16.98 14.37
C TYR A 326 10.17 -15.64 13.66
N LEU A 327 11.28 -14.93 13.55
CA LEU A 327 11.45 -13.75 12.73
C LEU A 327 12.66 -13.96 11.84
N ALA A 328 12.48 -13.80 10.54
CA ALA A 328 13.56 -13.77 9.57
C ALA A 328 13.83 -12.32 9.17
N VAL A 329 15.08 -11.90 9.22
CA VAL A 329 15.54 -10.59 8.75
C VAL A 329 16.53 -10.80 7.63
N ASN A 330 16.30 -10.13 6.51
CA ASN A 330 17.18 -10.18 5.34
C ASN A 330 17.50 -8.75 4.89
N LEU A 331 18.71 -8.53 4.43
CA LEU A 331 19.16 -7.28 3.83
C LEU A 331 19.64 -7.57 2.42
N TYR A 332 19.11 -6.83 1.46
CA TYR A 332 19.39 -7.01 0.05
C TYR A 332 19.63 -5.66 -0.63
N SER A 333 20.59 -5.62 -1.56
CA SER A 333 20.89 -4.48 -2.42
C SER A 333 20.72 -4.88 -3.88
N GLN A 334 20.15 -3.99 -4.69
CA GLN A 334 20.13 -4.15 -6.16
C GLN A 334 21.39 -3.58 -6.82
N ASP A 335 22.08 -2.68 -6.12
CA ASP A 335 23.29 -2.02 -6.59
C ASP A 335 24.54 -2.80 -6.20
N GLU A 336 25.61 -2.62 -6.96
CA GLU A 336 26.93 -3.17 -6.63
C GLU A 336 27.40 -2.67 -5.26
N THR A 337 27.79 -3.59 -4.39
CA THR A 337 28.29 -3.30 -3.05
C THR A 337 29.80 -3.52 -2.98
N ILE A 338 30.48 -2.71 -2.18
CA ILE A 338 31.90 -2.89 -1.88
C ILE A 338 32.03 -3.69 -0.58
N GLY A 339 32.66 -4.86 -0.64
CA GLY A 339 32.87 -5.73 0.52
C GLY A 339 31.75 -6.76 0.73
N ASP A 340 31.95 -7.61 1.73
CA ASP A 340 31.00 -8.66 2.11
C ASP A 340 29.91 -8.09 3.04
N LEU A 341 28.72 -8.72 3.03
CA LEU A 341 27.66 -8.40 3.98
C LEU A 341 28.08 -8.83 5.39
N GLU A 342 28.24 -7.85 6.27
CA GLU A 342 28.51 -8.07 7.69
C GLU A 342 27.20 -8.09 8.51
N PHE A 343 27.22 -8.79 9.62
CA PHE A 343 26.10 -8.85 10.55
C PHE A 343 26.60 -8.87 11.99
N GLU A 344 25.81 -8.28 12.89
CA GLU A 344 26.02 -8.37 14.32
C GLU A 344 24.68 -8.73 14.99
N ILE A 345 24.72 -9.75 15.86
CA ILE A 345 23.56 -10.29 16.59
C ILE A 345 23.72 -10.09 18.11
N ASP A 346 24.89 -9.66 18.56
CA ASP A 346 25.20 -9.31 19.94
C ASP A 346 25.05 -7.79 20.15
N LYS A 347 24.12 -7.42 21.04
CA LYS A 347 23.83 -6.03 21.37
C LYS A 347 25.02 -5.29 21.98
N GLU A 348 25.93 -5.97 22.69
CA GLU A 348 27.08 -5.29 23.31
C GLU A 348 28.20 -4.98 22.31
N LYS A 349 28.19 -5.65 21.16
CA LYS A 349 29.18 -5.44 20.09
C LYS A 349 28.75 -4.44 19.03
N PHE A 350 27.44 -4.31 18.82
CA PHE A 350 26.84 -3.30 17.94
C PHE A 350 26.87 -1.91 18.59
#